data_AF-A0A3D8VAT5-F1
#
_entry.id   AF-A0A3D8VAT5-F1
#
_cell.length_a   1.000
_cell.length_b   1.000
_cell.length_c   1.000
_cell.angle_alpha   90.00
_cell.angle_beta   90.00
_cell.angle_gamma   90.00
#
_symmetry.space_group_name_H-M   'P 1'
#
loop_
_entity.id
_entity.type
_entity.pdbx_description
1 polymer ?
#
loop_
_entity_poly.entity_id
_entity_poly.type
_entity_poly.pdbx_seq_one_letter_code
_entity_poly.pdbx_strand_id
1 'polypeptide(L)'
;MRSLQRSGFIRAMSLVVLLCACALAQAAPSNKWRIQVSSDADSDGVVAFRIAPTDAAPVDVTVQVPKDAGENHIARLIRDTLRAKLGDRYKIEVDDGEDVLVKKRTGGSNFDLTITQKTVAGVRITLDRE
;
A
#
# COMPACT_ATOMS: atom_id res chain seq x y z
N MET A 1 -69.04 33.09 -14.86
CA MET A 1 -69.67 32.67 -13.58
C MET A 1 -68.71 31.74 -12.86
N ARG A 2 -68.38 32.13 -11.62
CA ARG A 2 -67.46 31.59 -10.59
C ARG A 2 -66.57 30.38 -10.94
N SER A 3 -65.27 30.67 -11.03
CA SER A 3 -64.13 29.75 -11.04
C SER A 3 -64.00 28.98 -9.72
N LEU A 4 -63.83 27.66 -9.79
CA LEU A 4 -63.45 26.82 -8.65
C LEU A 4 -61.98 27.07 -8.25
N GLN A 5 -61.78 27.46 -6.99
CA GLN A 5 -60.46 27.62 -6.37
C GLN A 5 -59.74 26.26 -6.27
N ARG A 6 -58.53 26.20 -6.81
CA ARG A 6 -57.58 25.09 -6.62
C ARG A 6 -56.81 25.33 -5.32
N SER A 7 -57.12 24.57 -4.29
CA SER A 7 -56.39 24.59 -3.02
C SER A 7 -55.13 23.72 -3.15
N GLY A 8 -54.02 24.36 -3.52
CA GLY A 8 -52.69 23.79 -3.35
C GLY A 8 -52.17 24.12 -1.97
N PHE A 9 -51.62 23.13 -1.25
CA PHE A 9 -50.54 23.32 -0.29
C PHE A 9 -49.78 21.99 -0.16
N ILE A 10 -48.76 21.83 -1.00
CA ILE A 10 -47.75 20.79 -0.89
C ILE A 10 -46.92 21.12 0.35
N ARG A 11 -47.01 20.31 1.41
CA ARG A 11 -46.08 20.38 2.54
C ARG A 11 -44.79 19.66 2.13
N ALA A 12 -43.83 20.43 1.61
CA ALA A 12 -42.47 19.96 1.39
C ALA A 12 -41.77 19.78 2.75
N MET A 13 -41.48 18.53 3.12
CA MET A 13 -40.69 18.20 4.30
C MET A 13 -39.22 18.12 3.88
N SER A 14 -38.45 19.17 4.19
CA SER A 14 -37.02 19.25 3.84
C SER A 14 -36.22 18.24 4.67
N LEU A 15 -35.70 17.20 4.01
CA LEU A 15 -34.72 16.27 4.56
C LEU A 15 -33.34 16.94 4.56
N VAL A 16 -32.84 17.34 5.73
CA VAL A 16 -31.43 17.76 5.88
C VAL A 16 -30.57 16.50 5.99
N VAL A 17 -29.93 16.12 4.90
CA VAL A 17 -28.90 15.07 4.89
C VAL A 17 -27.59 15.71 5.34
N LEU A 18 -27.16 15.41 6.58
CA LEU A 18 -25.82 15.74 7.05
C LEU A 18 -24.83 14.81 6.34
N LEU A 19 -24.24 15.25 5.24
CA LEU A 19 -23.10 14.59 4.61
C LEU A 19 -21.86 14.84 5.49
N CYS A 20 -21.62 13.97 6.46
CA CYS A 20 -20.31 13.84 7.10
C CYS A 20 -19.30 13.38 6.04
N ALA A 21 -18.62 14.33 5.39
CA ALA A 21 -17.44 14.03 4.61
C ALA A 21 -16.32 13.60 5.57
N CYS A 22 -16.20 12.30 5.83
CA CYS A 22 -14.98 11.73 6.39
C CYS A 22 -13.89 11.95 5.35
N ALA A 23 -13.06 12.98 5.54
CA ALA A 23 -11.79 13.07 4.85
C ALA A 23 -10.96 11.85 5.29
N LEU A 24 -10.95 10.80 4.48
CA LEU A 24 -10.02 9.70 4.65
C LEU A 24 -8.63 10.32 4.49
N ALA A 25 -7.89 10.43 5.59
CA ALA A 25 -6.49 10.83 5.56
C ALA A 25 -5.73 9.75 4.78
N GLN A 26 -5.59 9.93 3.47
CA GLN A 26 -4.63 9.16 2.69
C GLN A 26 -3.25 9.58 3.16
N ALA A 27 -2.52 8.61 3.72
CA ALA A 27 -1.17 8.86 4.16
C ALA A 27 -0.32 9.32 2.97
N ALA A 28 0.48 10.36 3.18
CA ALA A 28 1.31 10.92 2.12
C ALA A 28 2.47 9.95 1.75
N PRO A 29 2.90 9.95 0.48
CA PRO A 29 4.07 9.22 0.02
C PRO A 29 5.32 9.52 0.85
N SER A 30 6.11 8.49 1.19
CA SER A 30 7.33 8.63 2.00
C SER A 30 8.61 8.63 1.14
N ASN A 31 9.70 9.18 1.70
CA ASN A 31 11.03 9.03 1.13
C ASN A 31 11.70 7.70 1.50
N LYS A 32 11.17 7.00 2.50
CA LYS A 32 11.71 5.77 3.06
C LYS A 32 10.57 4.90 3.60
N TRP A 33 10.70 3.61 3.36
CA TRP A 33 9.81 2.59 3.90
C TRP A 33 10.63 1.45 4.48
N ARG A 34 10.14 0.87 5.58
CA ARG A 34 10.60 -0.39 6.14
C ARG A 34 9.57 -1.46 5.85
N ILE A 35 10.02 -2.57 5.28
CA ILE A 35 9.27 -3.81 5.14
C ILE A 35 9.74 -4.71 6.27
N GLN A 36 8.90 -4.90 7.28
CA GLN A 36 9.21 -5.82 8.38
C GLN A 36 8.74 -7.21 7.99
N VAL A 37 9.62 -8.20 8.14
CA VAL A 37 9.29 -9.61 7.97
C VAL A 37 9.34 -10.26 9.35
N SER A 38 8.32 -11.03 9.68
CA SER A 38 8.33 -11.82 10.91
C SER A 38 7.73 -13.20 10.66
N SER A 39 8.30 -14.19 11.34
CA SER A 39 7.89 -15.60 11.23
C SER A 39 8.24 -16.24 9.88
N ASP A 40 8.27 -17.56 9.90
CA ASP A 40 8.69 -18.38 8.78
C ASP A 40 7.54 -18.69 7.82
N ALA A 41 7.87 -19.11 6.61
CA ALA A 41 6.89 -19.51 5.61
C ALA A 41 6.37 -20.93 5.83
N ASP A 42 5.06 -21.07 6.07
CA ASP A 42 4.40 -22.38 6.21
C ASP A 42 4.06 -23.03 4.85
N SER A 43 4.10 -22.24 3.78
CA SER A 43 3.79 -22.67 2.42
C SER A 43 4.68 -21.99 1.40
N ASP A 44 4.76 -22.56 0.19
CA ASP A 44 5.18 -21.78 -0.97
C ASP A 44 4.13 -20.69 -1.26
N GLY A 45 4.57 -19.59 -1.84
CA GLY A 45 3.67 -18.55 -2.28
C GLY A 45 4.38 -17.31 -2.79
N VAL A 46 3.64 -16.22 -2.86
CA VAL A 46 4.14 -14.93 -3.32
C VAL A 46 3.79 -13.81 -2.37
N VAL A 47 4.60 -12.77 -2.43
CA VAL A 47 4.28 -11.43 -1.93
C VAL A 47 4.48 -10.46 -3.08
N ALA A 48 3.43 -9.73 -3.45
CA ALA A 48 3.53 -8.69 -4.47
C ALA A 48 3.49 -7.30 -3.83
N PHE A 49 4.44 -6.47 -4.21
CA PHE A 49 4.56 -5.08 -3.79
C PHE A 49 4.25 -4.16 -4.96
N ARG A 50 3.53 -3.07 -4.70
CA ARG A 50 3.38 -1.95 -5.64
C ARG A 50 4.15 -0.75 -5.11
N ILE A 51 5.06 -0.25 -5.93
CA ILE A 51 5.85 0.96 -5.69
C ILE A 51 5.32 2.06 -6.60
N ALA A 52 4.73 3.11 -6.03
CA ALA A 52 4.12 4.21 -6.76
C ALA A 52 4.86 5.53 -6.45
N PRO A 53 5.91 5.88 -7.21
CA PRO A 53 6.54 7.20 -7.08
C PRO A 53 5.62 8.31 -7.57
N THR A 54 5.73 9.50 -6.98
CA THR A 54 4.84 10.63 -7.31
C THR A 54 5.04 11.22 -8.72
N ASP A 55 6.12 10.85 -9.41
CA ASP A 55 6.54 11.41 -10.71
C ASP A 55 6.62 10.37 -11.84
N ALA A 56 6.23 9.12 -11.60
CA ALA A 56 6.30 8.06 -12.60
C ALA A 56 5.20 7.01 -12.40
N ALA A 57 5.03 6.15 -13.40
CA ALA A 57 4.06 5.06 -13.32
C ALA A 57 4.42 4.08 -12.17
N PRO A 58 3.42 3.51 -11.47
CA PRO A 58 3.65 2.48 -10.49
C PRO A 58 4.31 1.24 -11.08
N VAL A 59 5.17 0.59 -10.29
CA VAL A 59 5.84 -0.67 -10.63
C VAL A 59 5.39 -1.75 -9.66
N ASP A 60 4.91 -2.87 -10.19
CA ASP A 60 4.57 -4.06 -9.42
C ASP A 60 5.73 -5.05 -9.42
N VAL A 61 6.09 -5.55 -8.24
CA VAL A 61 7.18 -6.50 -8.03
C VAL A 61 6.67 -7.69 -7.24
N THR A 62 6.72 -8.88 -7.85
CA THR A 62 6.33 -10.13 -7.20
C THR A 62 7.57 -10.89 -6.72
N VAL A 63 7.60 -11.19 -5.42
CA VAL A 63 8.63 -11.98 -4.75
C VAL A 63 8.11 -13.40 -4.54
N GLN A 64 8.84 -14.39 -5.02
CA GLN A 64 8.56 -15.80 -4.73
C GLN A 64 9.11 -16.13 -3.34
N VAL A 65 8.31 -16.77 -2.51
CA VAL A 65 8.70 -17.21 -1.17
C VAL A 65 8.56 -18.73 -1.11
N PRO A 66 9.66 -19.49 -0.98
CA PRO A 66 9.58 -20.93 -0.82
C PRO A 66 9.13 -21.29 0.60
N LYS A 67 8.49 -22.45 0.73
CA LYS A 67 8.16 -23.04 2.02
C LYS A 67 9.42 -23.19 2.91
N ASP A 68 9.23 -23.08 4.21
CA ASP A 68 10.26 -23.20 5.26
C ASP A 68 11.36 -22.12 5.16
N ALA A 69 11.15 -21.07 4.35
CA ALA A 69 12.01 -19.90 4.36
C ALA A 69 11.81 -19.12 5.66
N GLY A 70 12.90 -18.96 6.42
CA GLY A 70 12.88 -18.10 7.60
C GLY A 70 12.92 -16.60 7.25
N GLU A 71 12.56 -15.76 8.21
CA GLU A 71 12.42 -14.30 8.04
C GLU A 71 13.64 -13.64 7.37
N ASN A 72 14.85 -13.99 7.80
CA ASN A 72 16.10 -13.49 7.23
C ASN A 72 16.28 -13.87 5.74
N HIS A 73 15.83 -15.07 5.35
CA HIS A 73 15.89 -15.50 3.95
C HIS A 73 14.85 -14.73 3.13
N ILE A 74 13.63 -14.60 3.64
CA ILE A 74 12.56 -13.83 3.00
C ILE A 74 12.97 -12.37 2.79
N ALA A 75 13.56 -11.72 3.80
CA ALA A 75 14.05 -10.35 3.70
C ALA A 75 15.09 -10.19 2.57
N ARG A 76 16.01 -11.15 2.43
CA ARG A 76 16.98 -11.16 1.31
C ARG A 76 16.30 -11.34 -0.04
N LEU A 77 15.32 -12.25 -0.15
CA LEU A 77 14.54 -12.44 -1.39
C LEU A 77 13.81 -11.16 -1.80
N ILE A 78 13.19 -10.47 -0.84
CA ILE A 78 12.53 -9.18 -1.08
C ILE A 78 13.55 -8.15 -1.55
N ARG A 79 14.66 -7.95 -0.82
CA ARG A 79 15.73 -7.02 -1.18
C ARG A 79 16.23 -7.27 -2.60
N ASP A 80 16.58 -8.51 -2.92
CA ASP A 80 17.21 -8.85 -4.20
C ASP A 80 16.23 -8.70 -5.37
N THR A 81 14.98 -9.11 -5.18
CA THR A 81 13.94 -8.98 -6.21
C THR A 81 13.60 -7.52 -6.48
N LEU A 82 13.44 -6.70 -5.42
CA LEU A 82 13.19 -5.27 -5.57
C LEU A 82 14.37 -4.57 -6.24
N ARG A 83 15.62 -4.89 -5.85
CA ARG A 83 16.82 -4.34 -6.51
C ARG A 83 16.86 -4.68 -7.99
N ALA A 84 16.58 -5.94 -8.35
CA ALA A 84 16.58 -6.38 -9.73
C ALA A 84 15.52 -5.68 -10.59
N LYS A 85 14.35 -5.34 -10.00
CA LYS A 85 13.25 -4.69 -10.73
C LYS A 85 13.32 -3.17 -10.75
N LEU A 86 13.75 -2.54 -9.66
CA LEU A 86 13.73 -1.08 -9.51
C LEU A 86 15.07 -0.43 -9.85
N GLY A 87 16.15 -1.21 -9.89
CA GLY A 87 17.49 -0.74 -10.19
C GLY A 87 17.97 0.35 -9.22
N ASP A 88 18.86 1.21 -9.70
CA ASP A 88 19.54 2.21 -8.89
C ASP A 88 18.67 3.40 -8.45
N ARG A 89 17.42 3.47 -8.94
CA ARG A 89 16.46 4.51 -8.54
C ARG A 89 16.21 4.54 -7.03
N TYR A 90 16.38 3.40 -6.37
CA TYR A 90 16.21 3.25 -4.93
C TYR A 90 17.47 2.66 -4.30
N LYS A 91 17.73 3.03 -3.05
CA LYS A 91 18.65 2.29 -2.17
C LYS A 91 17.80 1.27 -1.42
N ILE A 92 18.06 -0.01 -1.64
CA ILE A 92 17.32 -1.11 -1.01
C ILE A 92 18.31 -1.92 -0.22
N GLU A 93 18.08 -2.16 1.06
CA GLU A 93 19.03 -2.86 1.95
C GLU A 93 18.29 -3.71 2.99
N VAL A 94 18.94 -4.78 3.45
CA VAL A 94 18.46 -5.51 4.62
C VAL A 94 18.98 -4.78 5.87
N ASP A 95 18.13 -4.63 6.87
CA ASP A 95 18.42 -4.00 8.16
C ASP A 95 18.18 -5.05 9.25
N ASP A 96 19.13 -5.22 10.17
CA ASP A 96 19.14 -6.19 11.29
C ASP A 96 18.77 -7.66 10.97
N GLY A 97 18.71 -8.03 9.68
CA GLY A 97 18.54 -9.40 9.19
C GLY A 97 17.17 -9.66 8.55
N GLU A 98 16.11 -9.18 9.18
CA GLU A 98 14.70 -9.49 8.84
C GLU A 98 13.95 -8.33 8.18
N ASP A 99 14.46 -7.11 8.31
CA ASP A 99 13.82 -5.93 7.74
C ASP A 99 14.44 -5.55 6.40
N VAL A 100 13.63 -4.95 5.52
CA VAL A 100 14.11 -4.37 4.27
C VAL A 100 13.77 -2.90 4.22
N LEU A 101 14.81 -2.06 4.12
CA LEU A 101 14.67 -0.63 3.91
C LEU A 101 14.66 -0.33 2.42
N VAL A 102 13.61 0.36 1.95
CA VAL A 102 13.51 0.93 0.60
C VAL A 102 13.57 2.44 0.74
N LYS A 103 14.63 3.05 0.21
CA LYS A 103 14.90 4.50 0.33
C LYS A 103 14.99 5.12 -1.06
N LYS A 104 14.39 6.28 -1.27
CA LYS A 104 14.67 7.07 -2.47
C LYS A 104 16.14 7.50 -2.48
N ARG A 105 16.74 7.61 -3.67
CA ARG A 105 18.04 8.28 -3.82
C ARG A 105 17.89 9.80 -3.67
N THR A 106 19.00 10.49 -3.45
CA THR A 106 19.04 11.96 -3.47
C THR A 106 18.44 12.49 -4.77
N GLY A 107 17.53 13.47 -4.68
CA GLY A 107 16.80 14.00 -5.83
C GLY A 107 15.65 13.12 -6.36
N GLY A 108 15.50 11.89 -5.87
CA GLY A 108 14.37 11.03 -6.22
C GLY A 108 13.06 11.51 -5.60
N SER A 109 11.95 11.07 -6.18
CA SER A 109 10.59 11.36 -5.68
C SER A 109 10.20 10.48 -4.50
N ASN A 110 9.32 11.01 -3.64
CA ASN A 110 8.64 10.20 -2.64
C ASN A 110 7.75 9.17 -3.34
N PHE A 111 7.40 8.11 -2.62
CA PHE A 111 6.64 7.00 -3.18
C PHE A 111 5.76 6.35 -2.13
N ASP A 112 4.66 5.76 -2.59
CA ASP A 112 3.90 4.80 -1.82
C ASP A 112 4.43 3.39 -2.04
N LEU A 113 4.38 2.60 -0.97
CA LEU A 113 4.65 1.16 -0.98
C LEU A 113 3.43 0.45 -0.42
N THR A 114 2.89 -0.51 -1.17
CA THR A 114 1.72 -1.31 -0.74
C THR A 114 1.92 -2.78 -1.06
N ILE A 115 1.32 -3.67 -0.26
CA ILE A 115 1.24 -5.11 -0.58
C ILE A 115 -0.03 -5.31 -1.38
N THR A 116 0.09 -5.76 -2.63
CA THR A 116 -1.05 -6.01 -3.53
C THR A 116 -1.50 -7.46 -3.52
N GLN A 117 -0.62 -8.38 -3.11
CA GLN A 117 -0.93 -9.80 -2.98
C GLN A 117 -0.05 -10.44 -1.92
N LYS A 118 -0.63 -11.36 -1.13
CA LYS A 118 0.13 -12.26 -0.25
C LYS A 118 -0.55 -13.63 -0.26
N THR A 119 0.07 -14.63 -0.86
CA THR A 119 -0.45 -16.01 -0.86
C THR A 119 0.36 -16.94 0.03
N VAL A 120 1.59 -16.56 0.39
CA VAL A 120 2.40 -17.29 1.35
C VAL A 120 1.74 -17.28 2.74
N ALA A 121 1.61 -18.46 3.35
CA ALA A 121 1.13 -18.65 4.72
C ALA A 121 2.26 -18.56 5.75
N GLY A 122 1.93 -18.34 7.02
CA GLY A 122 2.89 -18.26 8.14
C GLY A 122 3.59 -16.91 8.28
N VAL A 123 3.99 -16.28 7.17
CA VAL A 123 4.75 -15.02 7.18
C VAL A 123 3.86 -13.82 7.50
N ARG A 124 4.30 -12.98 8.45
CA ARG A 124 3.76 -11.63 8.66
C ARG A 124 4.65 -10.62 7.95
N ILE A 125 4.02 -9.69 7.23
CA ILE A 125 4.71 -8.57 6.58
C ILE A 125 3.97 -7.28 6.91
N THR A 126 4.71 -6.31 7.44
CA THR A 126 4.20 -4.97 7.79
C THR A 126 4.98 -3.93 7.01
N LEU A 127 4.31 -2.84 6.65
CA LEU A 127 4.92 -1.71 5.95
C LEU A 127 4.86 -0.46 6.82
N ASP A 128 6.03 0.05 7.18
CA ASP A 128 6.16 1.28 7.95
C ASP A 128 6.78 2.40 7.12
N ARG A 129 6.19 3.58 7.21
CA ARG A 129 6.77 4.81 6.67
C ARG A 129 7.80 5.32 7.68
N GLU A 130 8.95 5.73 7.17
CA GLU A 130 10.01 6.37 7.97
C GLU A 130 10.58 7.63 7.32
#